data_AF-A0A3N5UUH7-F1
#
_entry.id   AF-A0A3N5UUH7-F1
#
_cell.length_a   1.000
_cell.length_b   1.000
_cell.length_c   1.000
_cell.angle_alpha   90.00
_cell.angle_beta   90.00
_cell.angle_gamma   90.00
#
_symmetry.space_group_name_H-M   'P 1'
#
loop_
_entity.id
_entity.type
_entity.pdbx_description
1 polymer ?
#
loop_
_entity_poly.entity_id
_entity_poly.type
_entity_poly.pdbx_seq_one_letter_code
_entity_poly.pdbx_strand_id
1 'polypeptide(L)'
;MLSTQSRRIRPAILQADRDSQVTLGAMPDYQPSNPAFSKENVESALTAMQAARQAEILAQTALDTARDAAAAAEWRFHEIMLGVKTQVIAQYGKDSDELQALGLKKISEHKRAVRRQPENPPKPA
;
A
#
# COMPACT_ATOMS: atom_id res chain seq x y z
N MET A 1 -14.94 -27.79 -15.35
CA MET A 1 -14.25 -26.51 -15.13
C MET A 1 -15.32 -25.44 -14.97
N LEU A 2 -15.45 -24.85 -13.78
CA LEU A 2 -16.44 -23.80 -13.51
C LEU A 2 -16.04 -22.56 -14.30
N SER A 3 -16.90 -22.08 -15.19
CA SER A 3 -16.77 -20.76 -15.80
C SER A 3 -17.09 -19.73 -14.73
N THR A 4 -16.18 -19.54 -13.77
CA THR A 4 -16.32 -18.56 -12.71
C THR A 4 -16.27 -17.19 -13.35
N GLN A 5 -17.41 -16.50 -13.38
CA GLN A 5 -17.45 -15.08 -13.72
C GLN A 5 -16.56 -14.34 -12.71
N SER A 6 -15.30 -14.06 -13.08
CA SER A 6 -14.30 -13.41 -12.21
C SER A 6 -14.61 -11.93 -11.96
N ARG A 7 -15.68 -11.38 -12.55
CA ARG A 7 -16.04 -9.98 -12.43
C ARG A 7 -17.08 -9.78 -11.34
N ARG A 8 -16.86 -8.74 -10.51
CA ARG A 8 -17.82 -8.33 -9.49
C ARG A 8 -19.15 -7.90 -10.12
N ILE A 9 -20.26 -8.37 -9.53
CA ILE A 9 -21.60 -7.93 -9.86
C ILE A 9 -21.73 -6.43 -9.54
N ARG A 10 -22.45 -5.69 -10.41
CA ARG A 10 -22.71 -4.27 -10.18
C ARG A 10 -23.51 -4.08 -8.88
N PRO A 11 -23.20 -3.07 -8.05
CA PRO A 11 -23.90 -2.86 -6.77
C PRO A 11 -25.42 -2.76 -6.91
N ALA A 12 -25.90 -2.09 -7.96
CA ALA A 12 -27.33 -1.94 -8.22
C ALA A 12 -28.05 -3.27 -8.47
N ILE A 13 -27.42 -4.19 -9.21
CA ILE A 13 -27.98 -5.53 -9.46
C ILE A 13 -28.04 -6.30 -8.15
N LEU A 14 -26.95 -6.29 -7.39
CA LEU A 14 -26.89 -7.01 -6.13
C LEU A 14 -27.88 -6.49 -5.08
N GLN A 15 -28.20 -5.18 -5.13
CA GLN A 15 -29.24 -4.62 -4.28
C GLN A 15 -30.63 -5.11 -4.70
N ALA A 16 -30.94 -5.07 -6.00
CA ALA A 16 -32.19 -5.62 -6.52
C ALA A 16 -32.37 -7.11 -6.20
N ASP A 17 -31.28 -7.90 -6.22
CA ASP A 17 -31.30 -9.31 -5.84
C ASP A 17 -31.65 -9.50 -4.35
N ARG A 18 -31.13 -8.64 -3.46
CA ARG A 18 -31.50 -8.67 -2.03
C ARG A 18 -32.96 -8.30 -1.82
N ASP A 19 -33.44 -7.26 -2.49
CA ASP A 19 -34.85 -6.85 -2.39
C ASP A 19 -35.77 -7.97 -2.90
N SER A 20 -35.36 -8.67 -3.95
CA SER A 20 -36.04 -9.86 -4.49
C SER A 20 -36.03 -11.02 -3.49
N GLN A 21 -34.93 -11.26 -2.78
CA GLN A 21 -34.84 -12.28 -1.73
C GLN A 21 -35.79 -12.00 -0.56
N VAL A 22 -35.91 -10.74 -0.11
CA VAL A 22 -36.88 -10.36 0.92
C VAL A 22 -38.30 -10.66 0.45
N THR A 23 -38.61 -10.30 -0.79
CA THR A 23 -39.93 -10.56 -1.40
C THR A 23 -40.20 -12.07 -1.50
N LEU A 24 -39.19 -12.88 -1.86
CA LEU A 24 -39.29 -14.34 -1.91
C LEU A 24 -39.60 -14.95 -0.54
N GLY A 25 -39.00 -14.41 0.53
CA GLY A 25 -39.27 -14.82 1.90
C GLY A 25 -40.76 -14.74 2.25
N ALA A 26 -41.42 -13.67 1.80
CA ALA A 26 -42.84 -13.40 2.05
C ALA A 26 -43.82 -14.27 1.25
N MET A 27 -43.38 -15.07 0.28
CA MET A 27 -44.26 -15.94 -0.53
C MET A 27 -44.48 -17.29 0.16
N PRO A 28 -45.59 -17.55 0.87
CA PRO A 28 -45.76 -18.77 1.67
C PRO A 28 -45.75 -20.06 0.83
N ASP A 29 -46.31 -19.99 -0.38
CA ASP A 29 -46.52 -21.17 -1.23
C ASP A 29 -45.39 -21.40 -2.27
N TYR A 30 -44.26 -20.70 -2.14
CA TYR A 30 -43.14 -20.87 -3.05
C TYR A 30 -42.49 -22.25 -2.88
N GLN A 31 -42.69 -23.13 -3.87
CA GLN A 31 -42.09 -24.45 -3.95
C GLN A 31 -41.43 -24.65 -5.33
N PRO A 32 -40.10 -24.49 -5.43
CA PRO A 32 -39.42 -24.65 -6.71
C PRO A 32 -39.29 -26.13 -7.07
N SER A 33 -39.45 -26.46 -8.36
CA SER A 33 -39.19 -27.82 -8.87
C SER A 33 -37.73 -28.23 -8.73
N ASN A 34 -36.80 -27.27 -8.74
CA ASN A 34 -35.39 -27.52 -8.48
C ASN A 34 -35.04 -27.06 -7.05
N PRO A 35 -34.63 -27.98 -6.16
CA PRO A 35 -34.32 -27.66 -4.77
C PRO A 35 -33.15 -26.68 -4.62
N ALA A 36 -32.27 -26.54 -5.62
CA ALA A 36 -31.18 -25.57 -5.60
C ALA A 36 -31.67 -24.10 -5.47
N PHE A 37 -32.92 -23.82 -5.83
CA PHE A 37 -33.53 -22.49 -5.72
C PHE A 37 -34.48 -22.36 -4.51
N SER A 38 -34.39 -23.27 -3.53
CA SER A 38 -35.18 -23.16 -2.30
C SER A 38 -34.82 -21.89 -1.51
N LYS A 39 -35.74 -21.43 -0.65
CA LYS A 39 -35.51 -20.25 0.19
C LYS A 39 -34.28 -20.41 1.07
N GLU A 40 -34.09 -21.60 1.62
CA GLU A 40 -32.95 -21.96 2.48
C GLU A 40 -31.62 -21.84 1.71
N ASN A 41 -31.59 -22.29 0.45
CA ASN A 41 -30.39 -22.18 -0.38
C ASN A 41 -30.09 -20.72 -0.75
N VAL A 42 -31.13 -19.91 -0.99
CA VAL A 42 -30.97 -18.47 -1.25
C VAL A 42 -30.44 -17.74 0.00
N GLU A 43 -30.97 -18.04 1.19
CA GLU A 43 -30.50 -17.48 2.47
C GLU A 43 -29.06 -17.89 2.78
N SER A 44 -28.73 -19.16 2.54
CA SER A 44 -27.36 -19.69 2.68
C SER A 44 -26.39 -18.95 1.74
N ALA A 45 -26.77 -18.75 0.48
CA ALA A 45 -25.96 -18.03 -0.51
C ALA A 45 -25.76 -16.55 -0.12
N LEU A 46 -26.80 -15.87 0.38
CA LEU A 46 -26.73 -14.50 0.89
C LEU A 46 -25.74 -14.40 2.06
N THR A 47 -25.85 -15.32 3.03
CA THR A 47 -24.98 -15.39 4.21
C THR A 47 -23.53 -15.63 3.81
N ALA A 48 -23.29 -16.60 2.93
CA ALA A 48 -21.94 -16.92 2.42
C ALA A 48 -21.32 -15.72 1.69
N MET A 49 -22.09 -15.03 0.85
CA MET A 49 -21.63 -13.83 0.15
C MET A 49 -21.27 -12.72 1.14
N GLN A 50 -22.10 -12.46 2.16
CA GLN A 50 -21.83 -11.43 3.17
C GLN A 50 -20.57 -11.77 3.98
N ALA A 51 -20.41 -13.02 4.40
CA ALA A 51 -19.22 -13.48 5.09
C ALA A 51 -17.95 -13.30 4.25
N ALA A 52 -18.00 -13.67 2.96
CA ALA A 52 -16.88 -13.47 2.05
C ALA A 52 -16.52 -11.99 1.87
N ARG A 53 -17.52 -11.10 1.77
CA ARG A 53 -17.28 -9.64 1.70
C ARG A 53 -16.67 -9.09 2.98
N GLN A 54 -17.12 -9.56 4.14
CA GLN A 54 -16.55 -9.15 5.41
C GLN A 54 -15.09 -9.59 5.53
N ALA A 55 -14.79 -10.83 5.13
CA ALA A 55 -13.42 -11.34 5.11
C ALA A 55 -12.51 -10.53 4.16
N GLU A 56 -13.00 -10.13 2.98
CA GLU A 56 -12.29 -9.27 2.04
C GLU A 56 -11.91 -7.92 2.69
N ILE A 57 -12.85 -7.27 3.39
CA ILE A 57 -12.62 -5.98 4.07
C ILE A 57 -11.58 -6.13 5.18
N LEU A 58 -11.68 -7.20 5.99
CA LEU A 58 -10.72 -7.47 7.06
C LEU A 58 -9.32 -7.73 6.50
N ALA A 59 -9.21 -8.49 5.41
CA ALA A 59 -7.93 -8.76 4.75
C ALA A 59 -7.31 -7.48 4.18
N GLN A 60 -8.11 -6.61 3.56
CA GLN A 60 -7.63 -5.33 3.06
C GLN A 60 -7.11 -4.44 4.20
N THR A 61 -7.85 -4.37 5.31
CA THR A 61 -7.45 -3.60 6.50
C THR A 61 -6.14 -4.12 7.10
N ALA A 62 -5.99 -5.44 7.18
CA ALA A 62 -4.76 -6.08 7.67
C ALA A 62 -3.57 -5.78 6.74
N LEU A 63 -3.77 -5.81 5.42
CA LEU A 63 -2.75 -5.45 4.45
C LEU A 63 -2.31 -3.99 4.59
N ASP A 64 -3.26 -3.08 4.75
CA ASP A 64 -2.95 -1.66 4.90
C ASP A 64 -2.19 -1.39 6.21
N THR A 65 -2.59 -2.04 7.30
CA THR A 65 -1.86 -2.00 8.57
C THR A 65 -0.42 -2.52 8.42
N ALA A 66 -0.22 -3.62 7.68
CA ALA A 66 1.10 -4.18 7.43
C ALA A 66 1.99 -3.26 6.58
N ARG A 67 1.39 -2.56 5.60
CA ARG A 67 2.10 -1.56 4.78
C ARG A 67 2.56 -0.37 5.61
N ASP A 68 1.70 0.13 6.49
CA ASP A 68 2.04 1.25 7.38
C ASP A 68 3.17 0.86 8.34
N ALA A 69 3.12 -0.36 8.90
CA ALA A 69 4.18 -0.89 9.75
C ALA A 69 5.51 -1.05 9.00
N ALA A 70 5.48 -1.53 7.76
CA ALA A 70 6.67 -1.64 6.92
C ALA A 70 7.28 -0.26 6.63
N ALA A 71 6.47 0.71 6.21
CA ALA A 71 6.94 2.08 5.95
C ALA A 71 7.56 2.71 7.19
N ALA A 72 6.95 2.55 8.37
CA ALA A 72 7.51 3.05 9.62
C ALA A 72 8.87 2.40 9.96
N ALA A 73 9.01 1.09 9.72
CA ALA A 73 10.27 0.39 9.94
C ALA A 73 11.37 0.84 8.98
N GLU A 74 11.03 1.06 7.70
CA GLU A 74 11.96 1.58 6.69
C GLU A 74 12.46 2.98 7.05
N TRP A 75 11.55 3.88 7.46
CA TRP A 75 11.93 5.23 7.91
C TRP A 75 12.85 5.20 9.11
N ARG A 76 12.52 4.41 10.13
CA ARG A 76 13.37 4.25 11.31
C ARG A 76 14.76 3.73 10.95
N PHE A 77 14.83 2.74 10.06
CA PHE A 77 16.11 2.22 9.59
C PHE A 77 16.92 3.31 8.85
N HIS A 78 16.25 4.08 7.98
CA HIS A 78 16.88 5.19 7.27
C HIS A 78 17.46 6.24 8.22
N GLU A 79 16.71 6.67 9.23
CA GLU A 79 17.17 7.64 10.24
C GLU A 79 18.40 7.14 11.01
N ILE A 80 18.39 5.86 11.42
CA ILE A 80 19.55 5.24 12.08
C ILE A 80 20.75 5.26 11.13
N MET A 81 20.57 4.91 9.86
CA MET A 81 21.65 4.91 8.87
C MET A 81 22.19 6.31 8.57
N LEU A 82 21.36 7.36 8.63
CA LEU A 82 21.84 8.74 8.59
C LEU A 82 22.74 9.04 9.78
N GLY A 83 22.32 8.65 10.99
CA GLY A 83 23.14 8.76 12.19
C GLY A 83 24.48 8.03 12.07
N VAL A 84 24.49 6.79 11.58
CA VAL A 84 25.71 6.01 11.32
C VAL A 84 26.64 6.76 10.37
N LYS A 85 26.13 7.29 9.26
CA LYS A 85 26.93 8.07 8.31
C LYS A 85 27.54 9.31 8.97
N THR A 86 26.79 10.01 9.81
CA THR A 86 27.31 11.16 10.58
C THR A 86 28.40 10.74 11.55
N GLN A 87 28.25 9.62 12.24
CA GLN A 87 29.25 9.10 13.19
C GLN A 87 30.54 8.67 12.48
N VAL A 88 30.44 7.99 11.32
CA VAL A 88 31.63 7.63 10.53
C VAL A 88 32.39 8.87 10.09
N ILE A 89 31.69 9.91 9.64
CA ILE A 89 32.31 11.20 9.33
C ILE A 89 33.03 11.80 10.55
N ALA A 90 32.41 11.74 11.73
CA ALA A 90 32.98 12.29 12.95
C ALA A 90 34.22 11.50 13.43
N GLN A 91 34.22 10.17 13.27
CA GLN A 91 35.26 9.29 13.77
C GLN A 91 36.47 9.17 12.83
N TYR A 92 36.23 9.00 11.53
CA TYR A 92 37.29 8.73 10.54
C TYR A 92 37.64 9.98 9.71
N GLY A 93 36.81 11.01 9.78
CA GLY A 93 36.97 12.23 8.99
C GLY A 93 36.30 12.12 7.61
N LYS A 94 36.15 13.28 6.97
CA LYS A 94 35.36 13.42 5.73
C LYS A 94 36.08 12.97 4.45
N ASP A 95 37.33 12.52 4.54
CA ASP A 95 38.16 12.10 3.40
C ASP A 95 38.61 10.63 3.53
N SER A 96 38.00 9.87 4.44
CA SER A 96 38.43 8.52 4.80
C SER A 96 37.90 7.45 3.84
N ASP A 97 38.59 6.30 3.77
CA ASP A 97 38.20 5.15 2.95
C ASP A 97 36.91 4.49 3.47
N GLU A 98 36.67 4.54 4.79
CA GLU A 98 35.48 4.01 5.45
C GLU A 98 34.22 4.77 5.06
N LEU A 99 34.32 6.09 4.85
CA LEU A 99 33.23 6.90 4.34
C LEU A 99 32.87 6.50 2.90
N GLN A 100 33.88 6.20 2.09
CA GLN A 100 33.72 5.74 0.71
C GLN A 100 33.09 4.34 0.64
N ALA A 101 33.47 3.43 1.55
CA ALA A 101 32.87 2.10 1.66
C ALA A 101 31.36 2.13 1.99
N LEU A 102 30.88 3.18 2.69
CA LEU A 102 29.46 3.43 2.92
C LEU A 102 28.72 4.05 1.72
N GLY A 103 29.38 4.15 0.57
CA GLY A 103 28.82 4.71 -0.67
C GLY A 103 28.72 6.24 -0.68
N LEU A 104 29.36 6.93 0.26
CA LEU A 104 29.46 8.39 0.28
C LEU A 104 30.75 8.85 -0.42
N LYS A 105 30.73 10.03 -1.04
CA LYS A 105 31.94 10.59 -1.67
C LYS A 105 32.86 11.22 -0.62
N LYS A 106 34.17 11.05 -0.81
CA LYS A 106 35.19 11.76 -0.03
C LYS A 106 35.22 13.25 -0.37
N ILE A 107 35.68 14.09 0.55
CA ILE A 107 35.87 15.54 0.29
C ILE A 107 36.79 15.78 -0.90
N SER A 108 37.90 15.03 -1.01
CA SER A 108 38.84 15.17 -2.12
C SER A 108 38.19 14.90 -3.49
N GLU A 109 37.15 14.08 -3.52
CA GLU A 109 36.39 13.72 -4.74
C GLU A 109 35.25 14.71 -5.05
N HIS A 110 34.90 15.58 -4.10
CA HIS A 110 33.96 16.67 -4.36
C HIS A 110 34.65 17.77 -5.18
N LYS A 111 34.08 18.13 -6.33
CA LYS A 111 34.52 19.29 -7.12
C LYS A 111 34.50 20.53 -6.22
N ARG A 112 35.66 21.10 -5.91
CA ARG A 112 35.76 22.37 -5.18
C ARG A 112 35.03 23.45 -5.96
N ALA A 113 34.10 24.14 -5.30
CA ALA A 113 33.54 25.37 -5.84
C ALA A 113 34.68 26.38 -5.98
N VAL A 114 35.02 26.76 -7.22
CA VAL A 114 35.96 27.85 -7.48
C VAL A 114 35.28 29.13 -7.01
N ARG A 115 35.80 29.71 -5.93
CA ARG A 115 35.37 31.02 -5.45
C ARG A 115 35.71 32.01 -6.57
N ARG A 116 34.70 32.53 -7.29
CA ARG A 116 34.92 33.63 -8.22
C ARG A 116 35.48 34.79 -7.40
N GLN A 117 36.71 35.23 -7.68
CA GLN A 117 37.20 36.48 -7.13
C GLN A 117 36.25 37.59 -7.62
N PRO A 118 35.85 38.54 -6.77
CA PRO A 118 35.17 39.73 -7.24
C PRO A 118 36.14 40.43 -8.21
N GLU A 119 35.75 40.47 -9.48
CA GLU A 119 36.45 41.22 -10.51
C GLU A 119 36.47 42.68 -10.06
N ASN A 120 37.67 43.22 -9.80
CA ASN A 120 37.83 44.62 -9.42
C ASN A 120 37.21 45.49 -10.54
N PRO A 121 36.32 46.45 -10.21
CA PRO A 121 35.72 47.28 -11.24
C PRO A 121 36.81 48.13 -11.91
N PRO A 122 36.70 48.39 -13.24
CA PRO A 122 37.71 49.12 -13.97
C PRO A 122 37.81 50.55 -13.43
N LYS A 123 39.06 51.01 -13.22
CA LYS A 123 39.39 52.36 -12.78
C LYS A 123 39.06 53.35 -13.90
N PRO A 124 38.28 54.42 -13.67
CA PRO A 124 37.98 55.40 -14.71
C PRO A 124 39.11 56.44 -14.89
N ALA A 125 39.20 56.91 -16.13
CA ALA A 125 40.09 57.92 -16.74
C ALA A 125 41.46 57.41 -17.25
#